data_AF-A0A2E2BUL9-F1
#
_entry.id   AF-A0A2E2BUL9-F1
#
_cell.length_a   1.000
_cell.length_b   1.000
_cell.length_c   1.000
_cell.angle_alpha   90.00
_cell.angle_beta   90.00
_cell.angle_gamma   90.00
#
_symmetry.space_group_name_H-M   'P 1'
#
loop_
_entity.id
_entity.type
_entity.pdbx_description
1 polymer ?
#
loop_
_entity_poly.entity_id
_entity_poly.type
_entity_poly.pdbx_seq_one_letter_code
_entity_poly.pdbx_strand_id
1 'polypeptide(L)'
;HKFSDNVRFPIVLGGYSEDGENFDIETLPLEKATKKFIAMMESIGLGDDLTRASEGSNIRAGKGKMRGRRRRTPRSILLVVAQRDALAKAARNVPGVDVAVAKDLCAEDLAPGGDAGRLTVWTKAAIETME
;
A
#
# COMPACT_ATOMS: atom_id res chain seq x y z
N HIS A 1 2.92 -7.91 -10.20
CA HIS A 1 3.44 -6.65 -9.64
C HIS A 1 4.63 -6.17 -10.47
N LYS A 2 5.04 -4.92 -10.36
CA LYS A 2 6.27 -4.36 -10.95
C LYS A 2 7.07 -3.67 -9.85
N PHE A 3 8.27 -4.14 -9.60
CA PHE A 3 9.17 -3.59 -8.58
C PHE A 3 10.59 -3.73 -9.11
N SER A 4 11.51 -2.93 -8.58
CA SER A 4 12.92 -3.00 -8.99
C SER A 4 13.59 -4.30 -8.54
N ASP A 5 14.59 -4.76 -9.31
CA ASP A 5 15.30 -6.02 -9.03
C ASP A 5 16.08 -5.99 -7.69
N ASN A 6 16.28 -4.81 -7.13
CA ASN A 6 17.00 -4.61 -5.88
C ASN A 6 16.12 -4.83 -4.63
N VAL A 7 14.81 -4.98 -4.79
CA VAL A 7 13.88 -5.17 -3.68
C VAL A 7 14.04 -6.57 -3.10
N ARG A 8 14.24 -6.65 -1.78
CA ARG A 8 14.28 -7.91 -1.03
C ARG A 8 13.00 -8.08 -0.20
N PHE A 9 12.54 -9.31 -0.11
CA PHE A 9 11.36 -9.68 0.68
C PHE A 9 11.76 -10.43 1.96
N PRO A 10 11.03 -10.25 3.08
CA PRO A 10 9.88 -9.37 3.28
C PRO A 10 10.26 -7.88 3.36
N ILE A 11 9.38 -7.00 2.89
CA ILE A 11 9.58 -5.55 2.98
C ILE A 11 9.01 -5.07 4.32
N VAL A 12 9.90 -4.61 5.19
CA VAL A 12 9.54 -4.08 6.51
C VAL A 12 9.97 -2.61 6.59
N LEU A 13 9.00 -1.75 6.82
CA LEU A 13 9.19 -0.32 7.05
C LEU A 13 9.58 -0.09 8.51
N GLY A 14 10.75 0.49 8.70
CA GLY A 14 11.19 1.06 9.97
C GLY A 14 10.77 2.53 10.10
N GLY A 15 11.51 3.29 10.90
CA GLY A 15 11.34 4.74 10.98
C GLY A 15 11.78 5.45 9.70
N TYR A 16 11.32 6.68 9.52
CA TYR A 16 11.79 7.56 8.46
C TYR A 16 12.58 8.73 9.05
N SER A 17 13.62 9.18 8.34
CA SER A 17 14.39 10.37 8.73
C SER A 17 14.00 11.55 7.84
N GLU A 18 13.57 12.66 8.42
CA GLU A 18 13.35 13.94 7.74
C GLU A 18 14.16 15.01 8.50
N ASP A 19 15.02 15.75 7.79
CA ASP A 19 15.86 16.83 8.33
C ASP A 19 16.76 16.46 9.55
N GLY A 20 17.12 15.17 9.67
CA GLY A 20 18.00 14.67 10.74
C GLY A 20 17.26 14.17 11.99
N GLU A 21 15.93 14.25 12.01
CA GLU A 21 15.08 13.68 13.05
C GLU A 21 14.48 12.34 12.60
N ASN A 22 14.51 11.34 13.49
CA ASN A 22 13.91 10.03 13.26
C ASN A 22 12.45 10.06 13.72
N PHE A 23 11.53 9.90 12.78
CA PHE A 23 10.11 9.80 13.03
C PHE A 23 9.63 8.37 12.86
N ASP A 24 8.60 8.02 13.64
CA ASP A 24 7.86 6.79 13.41
C ASP A 24 6.98 6.93 12.16
N ILE A 25 6.94 5.87 11.37
CA ILE A 25 6.26 5.84 10.07
C ILE A 25 4.75 5.83 10.21
N GLU A 26 4.24 5.35 11.35
CA GLU A 26 2.80 5.35 11.64
C GLU A 26 2.30 6.75 12.04
N THR A 27 3.16 7.60 12.64
CA THR A 27 2.84 8.97 13.06
C THR A 27 3.24 10.02 12.01
N LEU A 28 2.96 9.75 10.75
CA LEU A 28 3.26 10.67 9.65
C LEU A 28 2.42 11.96 9.74
N PRO A 29 3.00 13.17 9.54
CA PRO A 29 2.21 14.40 9.46
C PRO A 29 1.17 14.34 8.35
N LEU A 30 -0.07 14.76 8.63
CA LEU A 30 -1.16 14.72 7.65
C LEU A 30 -0.94 15.66 6.45
N GLU A 31 -0.08 16.66 6.60
CA GLU A 31 0.25 17.59 5.54
C GLU A 31 0.97 16.89 4.38
N LYS A 32 0.36 16.91 3.20
CA LYS A 32 0.87 16.26 1.98
C LYS A 32 1.18 14.77 2.18
N ALA A 33 0.48 14.10 3.10
CA ALA A 33 0.77 12.73 3.51
C ALA A 33 0.79 11.74 2.33
N THR A 34 -0.16 11.84 1.40
CA THR A 34 -0.18 10.98 0.19
C THR A 34 1.04 11.18 -0.70
N LYS A 35 1.53 12.41 -0.83
CA LYS A 35 2.75 12.69 -1.62
C LYS A 35 3.97 12.09 -0.94
N LYS A 36 4.07 12.22 0.39
CA LYS A 36 5.15 11.59 1.19
C LYS A 36 5.12 10.06 1.05
N PHE A 37 3.94 9.46 1.12
CA PHE A 37 3.75 8.02 0.92
C PHE A 37 4.22 7.56 -0.47
N ILE A 38 3.84 8.26 -1.54
CA ILE A 38 4.29 7.93 -2.90
C ILE A 38 5.82 8.01 -3.00
N ALA A 39 6.43 9.10 -2.51
CA ALA A 39 7.88 9.28 -2.53
C ALA A 39 8.63 8.19 -1.76
N MET A 40 8.08 7.74 -0.63
CA MET A 40 8.63 6.63 0.16
C MET A 40 8.56 5.30 -0.59
N MET A 41 7.45 5.01 -1.26
CA MET A 41 7.34 3.78 -2.05
C MET A 41 8.23 3.81 -3.29
N GLU A 42 8.42 4.98 -3.90
CA GLU A 42 9.38 5.20 -4.99
C GLU A 42 10.82 4.97 -4.54
N SER A 43 11.22 5.48 -3.37
CA SER A 43 12.60 5.31 -2.86
C SER A 43 12.93 3.85 -2.53
N ILE A 44 11.93 3.06 -2.12
CA ILE A 44 12.07 1.61 -1.89
C ILE A 44 12.13 0.82 -3.20
N GLY A 45 11.70 1.41 -4.33
CA GLY A 45 11.65 0.74 -5.63
C GLY A 45 10.31 0.09 -5.98
N LEU A 46 9.23 0.50 -5.29
CA LEU A 46 7.86 0.05 -5.55
C LEU A 46 7.03 1.05 -6.39
N GLY A 47 7.63 2.17 -6.79
CA GLY A 47 6.98 3.22 -7.58
C GLY A 47 6.35 2.70 -8.88
N ASP A 48 7.03 1.78 -9.57
CA ASP A 48 6.52 1.19 -10.82
C ASP A 48 5.21 0.41 -10.60
N ASP A 49 5.01 -0.19 -9.42
CA ASP A 49 3.77 -0.90 -9.11
C ASP A 49 2.60 0.08 -8.94
N LEU A 50 2.87 1.23 -8.29
CA LEU A 50 1.90 2.30 -8.09
C LEU A 50 1.49 2.93 -9.42
N THR A 51 2.47 3.24 -10.28
CA THR A 51 2.22 3.78 -11.62
C THR A 51 1.40 2.81 -12.46
N ARG A 52 1.76 1.52 -12.45
CA ARG A 52 0.99 0.45 -13.11
C ARG A 52 -0.46 0.40 -12.65
N ALA A 53 -0.73 0.56 -11.36
CA ALA A 53 -2.08 0.53 -10.82
C ALA A 53 -2.90 1.78 -11.19
N SER A 54 -2.24 2.94 -11.19
CA SER A 54 -2.82 4.20 -11.66
C SER A 54 -3.19 4.14 -13.14
N GLU A 55 -2.25 3.81 -14.01
CA GLU A 55 -2.45 3.70 -15.47
C GLU A 55 -3.41 2.57 -15.85
N GLY A 56 -3.38 1.47 -15.10
CA GLY A 56 -4.26 0.32 -15.32
C GLY A 56 -5.73 0.55 -14.93
N SER A 57 -6.06 1.70 -14.31
CA SER A 57 -7.41 2.03 -13.83
C SER A 57 -8.37 2.42 -14.96
N ASN A 58 -8.98 1.41 -15.57
CA ASN A 58 -9.81 1.58 -16.76
C ASN A 58 -11.31 1.57 -16.48
N ILE A 59 -12.08 2.07 -17.44
CA ILE A 59 -13.54 1.98 -17.41
C ILE A 59 -13.95 0.53 -17.70
N ARG A 60 -14.79 -0.05 -16.84
CA ARG A 60 -15.27 -1.42 -16.95
C ARG A 60 -16.13 -1.61 -18.20
N ALA A 61 -15.96 -2.72 -18.91
CA ALA A 61 -16.84 -3.08 -20.01
C ALA A 61 -18.24 -3.54 -19.51
N GLY A 62 -19.25 -3.45 -20.38
CA GLY A 62 -20.59 -3.98 -20.11
C GLY A 62 -21.45 -3.16 -19.13
N LYS A 63 -22.53 -3.80 -18.64
CA LYS A 63 -23.59 -3.16 -17.83
C LYS A 63 -23.16 -2.81 -16.40
N GLY A 64 -22.02 -3.32 -15.93
CA GLY A 64 -21.48 -3.00 -14.59
C GLY A 64 -21.28 -1.49 -14.37
N LYS A 65 -20.99 -0.74 -15.45
CA LYS A 65 -20.89 0.72 -15.43
C LYS A 65 -22.16 1.41 -14.93
N MET A 66 -23.32 0.91 -15.35
CA MET A 66 -24.64 1.48 -15.00
C MET A 66 -25.03 1.19 -13.55
N ARG A 67 -24.34 0.25 -12.89
CA ARG A 67 -24.61 -0.16 -11.50
C ARG A 67 -23.60 0.43 -10.50
N GLY A 68 -22.99 1.58 -10.83
CA GLY A 68 -22.00 2.25 -9.98
C GLY A 68 -20.59 1.62 -9.98
N ARG A 69 -20.35 0.51 -10.69
CA ARG A 69 -19.03 -0.16 -10.76
C ARG A 69 -18.28 0.27 -12.03
N ARG A 70 -18.13 1.58 -12.22
CA ARG A 70 -17.63 2.17 -13.49
C ARG A 70 -16.15 1.90 -13.74
N ARG A 71 -15.30 1.90 -12.72
CA ARG A 71 -13.85 1.70 -12.85
C ARG A 71 -13.45 0.29 -12.39
N ARG A 72 -12.36 -0.23 -12.97
CA ARG A 72 -11.63 -1.40 -12.49
C ARG A 72 -10.18 -0.98 -12.32
N THR A 73 -9.70 -1.06 -11.08
CA THR A 73 -8.31 -0.75 -10.73
C THR A 73 -7.58 -2.06 -10.41
N PRO A 74 -6.38 -2.29 -10.97
CA PRO A 74 -5.55 -3.42 -10.57
C PRO A 74 -5.17 -3.35 -9.10
N ARG A 75 -5.00 -4.51 -8.45
CA ARG A 75 -4.44 -4.56 -7.10
C ARG A 75 -2.94 -4.31 -7.14
N SER A 76 -2.49 -3.44 -6.26
CA SER A 76 -1.10 -3.05 -6.05
C SER A 76 -0.67 -3.48 -4.65
N ILE A 77 0.13 -2.64 -3.99
CA ILE A 77 0.70 -2.87 -2.67
C ILE A 77 -0.41 -3.13 -1.64
N LEU A 78 -0.19 -4.11 -0.78
CA LEU A 78 -0.89 -4.25 0.49
C LEU A 78 0.00 -3.67 1.59
N LEU A 79 -0.48 -2.63 2.26
CA LEU A 79 0.19 -2.07 3.42
C LEU A 79 -0.43 -2.68 4.69
N VAL A 80 0.40 -3.32 5.51
CA VAL A 80 -0.02 -3.87 6.81
C VAL A 80 0.53 -3.00 7.93
N VAL A 81 -0.37 -2.47 8.75
CA VAL A 81 -0.09 -1.54 9.86
C VAL A 81 -0.57 -2.10 11.19
N ALA A 82 -0.01 -1.62 12.31
CA ALA A 82 -0.51 -2.01 13.63
C ALA A 82 -1.84 -1.32 13.96
N GLN A 83 -1.98 -0.04 13.58
CA GLN A 83 -3.18 0.79 13.83
C GLN A 83 -3.55 1.66 12.63
N ARG A 84 -4.83 2.09 12.56
CA ARG A 84 -5.36 2.89 11.44
C ARG A 84 -5.12 4.39 11.65
N ASP A 85 -3.88 4.81 11.48
CA ASP A 85 -3.49 6.20 11.71
C ASP A 85 -3.18 6.98 10.43
N ALA A 86 -2.19 7.87 10.48
CA ALA A 86 -1.88 8.79 9.40
C ALA A 86 -1.37 8.07 8.15
N LEU A 87 -0.56 7.02 8.32
CA LEU A 87 -0.06 6.22 7.19
C LEU A 87 -1.21 5.53 6.42
N ALA A 88 -2.19 4.98 7.15
CA ALA A 88 -3.38 4.39 6.54
C ALA A 88 -4.19 5.42 5.74
N LYS A 89 -4.33 6.63 6.28
CA LYS A 89 -5.01 7.75 5.58
C LYS A 89 -4.23 8.19 4.34
N ALA A 90 -2.89 8.24 4.42
CA ALA A 90 -2.03 8.61 3.30
C ALA A 90 -2.16 7.64 2.12
N ALA A 91 -2.15 6.33 2.41
CA ALA A 91 -2.21 5.26 1.44
C ALA A 91 -3.60 5.06 0.81
N ARG A 92 -4.69 5.34 1.54
CA ARG A 92 -6.08 5.08 1.11
C ARG A 92 -6.46 5.72 -0.22
N ASN A 93 -5.88 6.86 -0.56
CA ASN A 93 -6.21 7.59 -1.79
C ASN A 93 -5.37 7.15 -3.00
N VAL A 94 -4.37 6.27 -2.80
CA VAL A 94 -3.48 5.82 -3.88
C VAL A 94 -4.16 4.66 -4.64
N PRO A 95 -4.29 4.74 -5.98
CA PRO A 95 -4.95 3.70 -6.75
C PRO A 95 -4.31 2.31 -6.55
N GLY A 96 -5.14 1.32 -6.22
CA GLY A 96 -4.75 -0.08 -6.11
C GLY A 96 -4.03 -0.47 -4.81
N VAL A 97 -3.68 0.51 -3.97
CA VAL A 97 -3.14 0.26 -2.64
C VAL A 97 -4.27 -0.07 -1.67
N ASP A 98 -4.14 -1.16 -0.94
CA ASP A 98 -5.04 -1.49 0.17
C ASP A 98 -4.27 -1.43 1.49
N VAL A 99 -4.99 -1.13 2.57
CA VAL A 99 -4.43 -1.07 3.92
C VAL A 99 -5.18 -2.05 4.81
N ALA A 100 -4.44 -2.94 5.47
CA ALA A 100 -4.96 -3.87 6.45
C ALA A 100 -4.31 -3.61 7.82
N VAL A 101 -5.07 -3.83 8.88
CA VAL A 101 -4.52 -3.86 10.24
C VAL A 101 -4.04 -5.28 10.50
N ALA A 102 -2.88 -5.46 11.12
CA ALA A 102 -2.31 -6.78 11.38
C ALA A 102 -3.30 -7.75 12.06
N LYS A 103 -4.11 -7.24 13.01
CA LYS A 103 -5.14 -8.00 13.73
C LYS A 103 -6.35 -8.41 12.87
N ASP A 104 -6.64 -7.64 11.83
CA ASP A 104 -7.79 -7.84 10.95
C ASP A 104 -7.39 -8.45 9.60
N LEU A 105 -6.13 -8.86 9.45
CA LEU A 105 -5.58 -9.34 8.19
C LEU A 105 -6.27 -10.64 7.77
N CYS A 106 -6.84 -10.66 6.56
CA CYS A 106 -7.56 -11.83 6.06
C CYS A 106 -6.91 -12.42 4.79
N ALA A 107 -7.31 -13.65 4.47
CA ALA A 107 -6.81 -14.35 3.28
C ALA A 107 -7.11 -13.61 1.97
N GLU A 108 -8.24 -12.88 1.89
CA GLU A 108 -8.61 -12.12 0.69
C GLU A 108 -7.68 -10.92 0.44
N ASP A 109 -7.10 -10.35 1.50
CA ASP A 109 -6.14 -9.25 1.37
C ASP A 109 -4.82 -9.73 0.76
N LEU A 110 -4.34 -10.90 1.21
CA LEU A 110 -3.09 -11.53 0.79
C LEU A 110 -3.20 -12.24 -0.57
N ALA A 111 -4.38 -12.78 -0.89
CA ALA A 111 -4.62 -13.57 -2.09
C ALA A 111 -5.91 -13.12 -2.83
N PRO A 112 -5.93 -11.89 -3.39
CA PRO A 112 -7.11 -11.37 -4.05
C PRO A 112 -7.46 -12.19 -5.30
N GLY A 113 -8.66 -12.78 -5.31
CA GLY A 113 -9.10 -13.66 -6.41
C GLY A 113 -8.51 -15.07 -6.36
N GLY A 114 -7.93 -15.47 -5.22
CA GLY A 114 -7.33 -16.80 -5.02
C GLY A 114 -5.91 -16.94 -5.58
N ASP A 115 -5.32 -15.85 -6.07
CA ASP A 115 -3.93 -15.81 -6.53
C ASP A 115 -3.01 -15.46 -5.35
N ALA A 116 -2.16 -16.40 -4.94
CA ALA A 116 -1.32 -16.25 -3.76
C ALA A 116 -0.10 -15.37 -4.03
N GLY A 117 0.26 -14.54 -3.05
CA GLY A 117 1.47 -13.72 -3.11
C GLY A 117 1.20 -12.33 -3.64
N ARG A 118 0.56 -11.51 -2.81
CA ARG A 118 0.45 -10.06 -3.04
C ARG A 118 1.70 -9.33 -2.56
N LEU A 119 2.11 -8.30 -3.30
CA LEU A 119 3.19 -7.40 -2.88
C LEU A 119 2.81 -6.70 -1.56
N THR A 120 3.38 -7.16 -0.46
CA THR A 120 3.00 -6.76 0.89
C THR A 120 4.15 -6.02 1.56
N VAL A 121 3.82 -4.87 2.16
CA VAL A 121 4.73 -4.01 2.90
C VAL A 121 4.23 -3.92 4.33
N TRP A 122 5.10 -4.25 5.28
CA TRP A 122 4.78 -4.34 6.70
C TRP A 122 5.38 -3.16 7.45
N THR A 123 4.70 -2.63 8.46
CA THR A 123 5.38 -1.78 9.46
C THR A 123 6.03 -2.66 10.52
N LYS A 124 7.12 -2.19 11.12
CA LYS A 124 7.77 -2.90 12.22
C LYS A 124 6.79 -3.18 13.37
N ALA A 125 5.98 -2.19 13.74
CA ALA A 125 4.94 -2.33 14.77
C ALA A 125 3.88 -3.38 14.40
N ALA A 126 3.52 -3.52 13.12
CA ALA A 126 2.59 -4.56 12.67
C ALA A 126 3.13 -5.97 12.93
N ILE A 127 4.42 -6.18 12.69
CA ILE A 127 5.09 -7.46 12.95
C ILE A 127 5.13 -7.75 14.45
N GLU A 128 5.53 -6.78 15.26
CA GLU A 128 5.55 -6.90 16.72
C GLU A 128 4.16 -7.19 17.31
N THR A 129 3.08 -6.78 16.64
CA THR A 129 1.70 -7.08 17.08
C THR A 129 1.26 -8.51 16.76
N MET A 130 1.96 -9.18 15.82
CA MET A 130 1.66 -10.56 15.40
C MET A 130 2.51 -11.61 16.14
N GLU A 131 3.63 -11.22 16.74
CA GLU A 131 4.42 -12.05 17.64
C GLU A 131 3.76 -12.21 19.01
#